data_AF-A0A1W6KSG0-F1
#
_entry.id   AF-A0A1W6KSG0-F1
#
_cell.length_a   1.000
_cell.length_b   1.000
_cell.length_c   1.000
_cell.angle_alpha   90.00
_cell.angle_beta   90.00
_cell.angle_gamma   90.00
#
_symmetry.space_group_name_H-M   'P 1'
#
loop_
_entity.id
_entity.type
_entity.pdbx_description
1 polymer ?
#
loop_
_entity_poly.entity_id
_entity_poly.type
_entity_poly.pdbx_seq_one_letter_code
_entity_poly.pdbx_strand_id
1 'polypeptide(L)'
;MHADGGIDGFDPEAVKEIRSRLASVREQGIRIGFAIESGSRAWGFPSPDSDYDCRFVYIRPVEHHLALASARDVIEFPIIGDIDTGGWDLRKALLLALKGNAVVVEWLKSPIAYEEEAGFRSRLGALLDLIMVPEKVAGHYVGLMRQHFQNQGEGPIKLKKLLYTVRPAIALEWMRQRSFRVLPPMNMLECLEAIPIAPDLRTAILDLVHVKKQTREMGEGQPPLLVRSFLESAFERYSGILREFDRDPDRDQRAQHLADKFYVQEVLQRDS
;
A
#
# COMPACT_ATOMS: atom_id res chain seq x y z
N MET A 1 24.39 10.56 -7.68
CA MET A 1 24.67 9.11 -7.55
C MET A 1 25.68 8.94 -6.44
N HIS A 2 25.24 8.54 -5.25
CA HIS A 2 26.16 8.13 -4.19
C HIS A 2 26.76 6.79 -4.59
N ALA A 3 28.09 6.69 -4.51
CA ALA A 3 28.90 5.63 -5.10
C ALA A 3 28.78 4.24 -4.42
N ASP A 4 27.82 4.05 -3.52
CA ASP A 4 27.64 2.81 -2.75
C ASP A 4 26.27 2.14 -2.95
N GLY A 5 25.40 2.73 -3.78
CA GLY A 5 24.06 2.18 -4.03
C GLY A 5 23.16 2.05 -2.79
N GLY A 6 23.59 2.48 -1.61
CA GLY A 6 22.80 2.47 -0.38
C GLY A 6 21.58 3.39 -0.46
N ILE A 7 20.60 3.14 0.40
CA ILE A 7 19.46 4.02 0.63
C ILE A 7 19.70 4.72 1.96
N ASP A 8 19.67 6.06 1.97
CA ASP A 8 19.93 6.84 3.18
C ASP A 8 18.99 6.43 4.33
N GLY A 9 19.56 6.11 5.49
CA GLY A 9 18.80 5.67 6.67
C GLY A 9 18.39 4.19 6.67
N PHE A 10 18.90 3.38 5.72
CA PHE A 10 18.67 1.93 5.66
C PHE A 10 19.96 1.17 5.99
N ASP A 11 19.82 -0.01 6.59
CA ASP A 11 20.93 -0.94 6.78
C ASP A 11 21.43 -1.43 5.40
N PRO A 12 22.72 -1.20 5.05
CA PRO A 12 23.28 -1.65 3.78
C PRO A 12 23.14 -3.16 3.53
N GLU A 13 23.26 -4.00 4.55
CA GLU A 13 23.14 -5.46 4.39
C GLU A 13 21.68 -5.86 4.10
N ALA A 14 20.70 -5.17 4.70
CA ALA A 14 19.29 -5.40 4.38
C ALA A 14 18.97 -5.00 2.93
N VAL A 15 19.47 -3.85 2.48
CA VAL A 15 19.31 -3.39 1.08
C VAL A 15 19.95 -4.38 0.10
N LYS A 16 21.13 -4.90 0.44
CA LYS A 16 21.85 -5.89 -0.37
C LYS A 16 21.10 -7.21 -0.46
N GLU A 17 20.57 -7.71 0.66
CA GLU A 17 19.74 -8.93 0.69
C GLU A 17 18.47 -8.76 -0.15
N ILE A 18 17.78 -7.62 -0.04
CA ILE A 18 16.61 -7.31 -0.88
C ILE A 18 16.99 -7.33 -2.36
N ARG A 19 18.09 -6.67 -2.75
CA ARG A 19 18.54 -6.67 -4.15
C ARG A 19 18.96 -8.05 -4.64
N SER A 20 19.52 -8.89 -3.78
CA SER A 20 19.82 -10.29 -4.09
C SER A 20 18.54 -11.08 -4.42
N ARG A 21 17.49 -10.92 -3.61
CA ARG A 21 16.16 -11.52 -3.88
C ARG A 21 15.59 -11.04 -5.21
N LEU A 22 15.62 -9.74 -5.48
CA LEU A 22 15.14 -9.17 -6.74
C LEU A 22 15.98 -9.65 -7.94
N ALA A 23 17.30 -9.83 -7.78
CA ALA A 23 18.15 -10.43 -8.81
C ALA A 23 17.73 -11.86 -9.15
N SER A 24 17.43 -12.70 -8.16
CA SER A 24 16.95 -14.08 -8.39
C SER A 24 15.59 -14.14 -9.13
N VAL A 25 14.76 -13.11 -9.02
CA VAL A 25 13.52 -12.98 -9.81
C VAL A 25 13.89 -12.68 -11.27
N ARG A 26 14.81 -11.76 -11.52
CA ARG A 26 15.29 -11.44 -12.87
C ARG A 26 15.99 -12.60 -13.57
N GLU A 27 16.75 -13.40 -12.83
CA GLU A 27 17.40 -14.62 -13.35
C GLU A 27 16.39 -15.63 -13.94
N GLN A 28 15.12 -15.56 -13.52
CA GLN A 28 14.03 -16.35 -14.09
C GLN A 28 13.41 -15.71 -15.35
N GLY A 29 14.01 -14.65 -15.89
CA GLY A 29 13.49 -13.91 -17.05
C GLY A 29 12.26 -13.04 -16.72
N ILE A 30 12.04 -12.72 -15.45
CA ILE A 30 10.91 -11.90 -15.00
C ILE A 30 11.37 -10.44 -14.91
N ARG A 31 10.64 -9.53 -15.58
CA ARG A 31 10.91 -8.09 -15.52
C ARG A 31 10.34 -7.52 -14.22
N ILE A 32 11.09 -6.66 -13.55
CA ILE A 32 10.63 -5.94 -12.35
C ILE A 32 10.41 -4.48 -12.76
N GLY A 33 9.16 -4.04 -12.76
CA GLY A 33 8.82 -2.66 -13.11
C GLY A 33 9.25 -1.67 -12.03
N PHE A 34 9.03 -2.03 -10.76
CA PHE A 34 9.63 -1.35 -9.60
C PHE A 34 9.65 -2.25 -8.38
N ALA A 35 10.56 -1.97 -7.45
CA ALA A 35 10.56 -2.45 -6.08
C ALA A 35 10.72 -1.27 -5.12
N ILE A 36 9.79 -1.12 -4.17
CA ILE A 36 9.69 0.01 -3.26
C ILE A 36 9.68 -0.46 -1.81
N GLU A 37 9.96 0.47 -0.91
CA GLU A 37 9.66 0.27 0.50
C GLU A 37 8.19 0.55 0.77
N SER A 38 7.53 -0.35 1.49
CA SER A 38 6.18 -0.20 2.00
C SER A 38 6.22 -0.06 3.53
N GLY A 39 5.06 -0.14 4.19
CA GLY A 39 5.01 -0.16 5.65
C GLY A 39 5.43 1.14 6.30
N SER A 40 5.88 1.07 7.55
CA SER A 40 6.02 2.28 8.37
C SER A 40 7.13 3.24 7.96
N ARG A 41 8.16 2.73 7.27
CA ARG A 41 9.21 3.56 6.67
C ARG A 41 8.65 4.46 5.58
N ALA A 42 7.79 3.91 4.72
CA ALA A 42 7.11 4.67 3.67
C ALA A 42 5.93 5.52 4.19
N TRP A 43 5.31 5.14 5.30
CA TRP A 43 4.12 5.84 5.83
C TRP A 43 4.43 7.05 6.73
N GLY A 44 5.71 7.34 7.01
CA GLY A 44 6.15 8.52 7.78
C GLY A 44 6.33 8.28 9.29
N PHE A 45 6.24 7.02 9.74
CA PHE A 45 6.40 6.66 11.15
C PHE A 45 7.31 5.44 11.37
N PRO A 46 8.56 5.45 10.84
CA PRO A 46 9.51 4.39 11.10
C PRO A 46 9.90 4.37 12.58
N SER A 47 9.95 3.17 13.16
CA SER A 47 10.68 2.86 14.39
C SER A 47 12.08 2.35 14.03
N PRO A 48 13.05 2.39 14.96
CA PRO A 48 14.38 1.79 14.77
C PRO A 48 14.32 0.33 14.30
N ASP A 49 13.38 -0.45 14.85
CA ASP A 49 13.13 -1.86 14.51
C ASP A 49 12.00 -2.01 13.47
N SER A 50 11.82 -1.02 12.59
CA SER A 50 10.87 -1.19 11.48
C SER A 50 11.40 -2.20 10.49
N ASP A 51 10.58 -3.22 10.23
CA ASP A 51 10.73 -4.17 9.14
C ASP A 51 11.09 -3.45 7.82
N TYR A 52 11.87 -4.11 6.98
CA TYR A 52 12.10 -3.74 5.58
C TYR A 52 11.01 -4.40 4.75
N ASP A 53 9.95 -3.65 4.46
CA ASP A 53 8.78 -4.10 3.72
C ASP A 53 8.98 -3.89 2.22
N CYS A 54 9.83 -4.69 1.58
CA CYS A 54 10.02 -4.61 0.14
C CYS A 54 8.79 -5.16 -0.61
N ARG A 55 8.17 -4.30 -1.42
CA ARG A 55 7.04 -4.64 -2.28
C ARG A 55 7.35 -4.28 -3.73
N PHE A 56 7.05 -5.18 -4.65
CA PHE A 56 7.38 -4.99 -6.07
C PHE A 56 6.25 -5.39 -7.01
N VAL A 57 6.23 -4.77 -8.18
CA VAL A 57 5.37 -5.16 -9.31
C VAL A 57 6.26 -5.74 -10.39
N TYR A 58 5.92 -6.96 -10.83
CA TYR A 58 6.69 -7.68 -11.85
C TYR A 58 5.82 -8.07 -13.05
N ILE A 59 6.48 -8.25 -14.19
CA ILE A 59 5.87 -8.69 -15.45
C ILE A 59 6.56 -9.99 -15.85
N ARG A 60 5.77 -11.05 -16.00
CA ARG A 60 6.27 -12.33 -16.49
C ARG A 60 6.46 -12.29 -18.00
N PRO A 61 7.36 -13.12 -18.55
CA PRO A 61 7.52 -13.22 -19.99
C PRO A 61 6.27 -13.84 -20.63
N VAL A 62 6.04 -13.54 -21.91
CA VAL A 62 4.78 -13.83 -22.61
C VAL A 62 4.41 -15.32 -22.58
N GLU A 63 5.41 -16.21 -22.58
CA GLU A 63 5.24 -17.66 -22.56
C GLU A 63 4.49 -18.12 -21.30
N HIS A 64 4.69 -17.45 -20.16
CA HIS A 64 3.99 -17.77 -18.91
C HIS A 64 2.49 -17.45 -18.97
N HIS A 65 2.08 -16.58 -19.89
CA HIS A 65 0.67 -16.23 -20.09
C HIS A 65 -0.02 -17.14 -21.11
N LEU A 66 0.76 -17.86 -21.91
CA LEU A 66 0.29 -18.83 -22.90
C LEU A 66 0.41 -20.28 -22.41
N ALA A 67 1.06 -20.51 -21.26
CA ALA A 67 1.21 -21.82 -20.65
C ALA A 67 -0.14 -22.40 -20.19
N LEU A 68 -0.28 -23.73 -20.35
CA LEU A 68 -1.48 -24.48 -19.93
C LEU A 68 -1.74 -24.34 -18.42
N ALA A 69 -0.68 -24.44 -17.61
CA ALA A 69 -0.76 -24.21 -16.18
C ALA A 69 -0.50 -22.73 -15.88
N SER A 70 -1.46 -22.08 -15.22
CA SER A 70 -1.29 -20.70 -14.78
C SER A 70 -0.24 -20.62 -13.67
N ALA A 71 0.77 -19.77 -13.86
CA ALA A 71 1.72 -19.44 -12.81
C ALA A 71 1.03 -18.69 -11.65
N ARG A 72 1.56 -18.83 -10.43
CA ARG A 72 1.13 -17.99 -9.30
C ARG A 72 1.37 -16.51 -9.64
N ASP A 73 0.40 -15.69 -9.29
CA ASP A 73 0.37 -14.24 -9.53
C ASP A 73 1.05 -13.43 -8.40
N VAL A 74 1.71 -14.14 -7.47
CA VAL A 74 2.44 -13.59 -6.32
C VAL A 74 3.79 -14.31 -6.19
N ILE A 75 4.84 -13.54 -5.88
CA ILE A 75 6.14 -14.05 -5.44
C ILE A 75 6.31 -13.61 -3.98
N GLU A 76 6.62 -14.55 -3.09
CA GLU A 76 6.85 -14.33 -1.66
C GLU A 76 8.18 -14.97 -1.28
N PHE A 77 9.02 -14.26 -0.55
CA PHE A 77 10.24 -14.81 0.02
C PHE A 77 10.02 -15.14 1.50
N PRO A 78 10.73 -16.13 2.05
CA PRO A 78 10.77 -16.32 3.51
C PRO A 78 11.20 -15.04 4.21
N ILE A 79 10.54 -14.72 5.31
CA ILE A 79 10.97 -13.62 6.18
C ILE A 79 12.28 -14.05 6.85
N ILE A 80 13.34 -13.26 6.66
CA ILE A 80 14.66 -13.49 7.27
C ILE A 80 15.04 -12.21 8.03
N GLY A 81 15.24 -12.33 9.34
CA GLY A 81 15.37 -11.16 10.21
C GLY A 81 14.13 -10.26 10.07
N ASP A 82 14.37 -8.99 9.79
CA ASP A 82 13.33 -7.97 9.64
C ASP A 82 12.96 -7.72 8.17
N ILE A 83 13.36 -8.61 7.24
CA ILE A 83 13.18 -8.41 5.80
C ILE A 83 11.99 -9.21 5.28
N ASP A 84 10.92 -8.51 4.93
CA ASP A 84 9.74 -9.05 4.26
C ASP A 84 9.74 -8.60 2.79
N THR A 85 9.86 -9.54 1.85
CA THR A 85 9.91 -9.26 0.42
C THR A 85 8.83 -10.03 -0.31
N GLY A 86 7.99 -9.32 -1.05
CA GLY A 86 6.93 -9.92 -1.84
C GLY A 86 6.46 -9.02 -2.96
N GLY A 87 5.95 -9.63 -4.04
CA GLY A 87 5.55 -8.88 -5.22
C GLY A 87 4.33 -9.46 -5.90
N TRP A 88 3.67 -8.60 -6.68
CA TRP A 88 2.50 -8.96 -7.48
C TRP A 88 2.84 -8.95 -8.97
N ASP A 89 2.33 -9.96 -9.67
CA ASP A 89 2.26 -9.92 -11.13
C ASP A 89 1.42 -8.71 -11.55
N LEU A 90 1.81 -8.04 -12.64
CA LEU A 90 1.13 -6.86 -13.14
C LEU A 90 -0.37 -7.12 -13.37
N ARG A 91 -0.77 -8.30 -13.85
CA ARG A 91 -2.18 -8.68 -14.00
C ARG A 91 -2.92 -8.57 -12.67
N LYS A 92 -2.34 -9.14 -11.60
CA LYS A 92 -2.93 -9.09 -10.26
C LYS A 92 -3.06 -7.65 -9.78
N ALA A 93 -1.99 -6.86 -9.92
CA ALA A 93 -1.97 -5.46 -9.51
C ALA A 93 -3.09 -4.66 -10.20
N LEU A 94 -3.27 -4.83 -11.52
CA LEU A 94 -4.33 -4.15 -12.29
C LEU A 94 -5.74 -4.64 -11.92
N LEU A 95 -5.94 -5.95 -11.77
CA LEU A 95 -7.23 -6.50 -11.35
C LEU A 95 -7.63 -6.02 -9.95
N LEU A 96 -6.65 -5.86 -9.05
CA LEU A 96 -6.87 -5.29 -7.73
C LEU A 96 -7.17 -3.77 -7.82
N ALA A 97 -6.47 -3.02 -8.67
CA ALA A 97 -6.74 -1.61 -8.91
C ALA A 97 -8.18 -1.35 -9.38
N LEU A 98 -8.67 -2.15 -10.34
CA LEU A 98 -10.04 -2.07 -10.88
C LEU A 98 -11.12 -2.35 -9.82
N LYS A 99 -10.78 -3.14 -8.80
CA LYS A 99 -11.62 -3.42 -7.63
C LYS A 99 -11.49 -2.35 -6.53
N GLY A 100 -10.68 -1.31 -6.74
CA GLY A 100 -10.42 -0.24 -5.77
C GLY A 100 -9.45 -0.61 -4.66
N ASN A 101 -8.62 -1.64 -4.83
CA ASN A 101 -7.59 -1.93 -3.84
C ASN A 101 -6.56 -0.79 -3.83
N ALA A 102 -6.37 -0.16 -2.67
CA ALA A 102 -5.49 0.99 -2.51
C ALA A 102 -3.99 0.63 -2.55
N VAL A 103 -3.63 -0.63 -2.33
CA VAL A 103 -2.23 -1.04 -2.09
C VAL A 103 -1.33 -0.71 -3.28
N VAL A 104 -1.79 -0.93 -4.52
CA VAL A 104 -0.96 -0.65 -5.70
C VAL A 104 -0.66 0.83 -5.89
N VAL A 105 -1.64 1.71 -5.64
CA VAL A 105 -1.41 3.17 -5.72
C VAL A 105 -0.57 3.66 -4.54
N GLU A 106 -0.69 3.02 -3.38
CA GLU A 106 0.19 3.29 -2.25
C GLU A 106 1.63 2.91 -2.59
N TRP A 107 1.88 1.72 -3.14
CA TRP A 107 3.22 1.33 -3.62
C TRP A 107 3.76 2.31 -4.66
N LEU A 108 2.92 2.70 -5.63
CA LEU A 108 3.27 3.71 -6.63
C LEU A 108 3.64 5.07 -6.02
N LYS A 109 3.13 5.41 -4.84
CA LYS A 109 3.41 6.67 -4.13
C LYS A 109 4.53 6.57 -3.10
N SER A 110 5.17 5.42 -2.94
CA SER A 110 6.26 5.27 -1.97
C SER A 110 7.43 6.22 -2.25
N PRO A 111 7.94 6.96 -1.25
CA PRO A 111 9.06 7.86 -1.46
C PRO A 111 10.40 7.12 -1.65
N ILE A 112 10.44 5.81 -1.40
CA ILE A 112 11.68 5.02 -1.34
C ILE A 112 11.59 3.87 -2.34
N ALA A 113 12.55 3.80 -3.25
CA ALA A 113 12.68 2.73 -4.24
C ALA A 113 14.00 1.97 -4.04
N TYR A 114 13.92 0.64 -4.04
CA TYR A 114 15.08 -0.25 -4.07
C TYR A 114 15.66 -0.38 -5.48
N GLU A 115 14.77 -0.42 -6.48
CA GLU A 115 15.06 -0.40 -7.91
C GLU A 115 13.79 -0.01 -8.70
N GLU A 116 13.98 0.52 -9.90
CA GLU A 116 12.89 0.93 -10.78
C GLU A 116 13.31 0.84 -12.25
N GLU A 117 12.45 0.25 -13.09
CA GLU A 117 12.57 0.33 -14.53
C GLU A 117 12.24 1.75 -14.99
N ALA A 118 13.13 2.37 -15.76
CA ALA A 118 12.97 3.73 -16.22
C ALA A 118 11.61 3.95 -16.91
N GLY A 119 10.79 4.84 -16.34
CA GLY A 119 9.51 5.25 -16.89
C GLY A 119 8.34 4.31 -16.57
N PHE A 120 8.55 3.07 -16.11
CA PHE A 120 7.45 2.13 -15.83
C PHE A 120 6.45 2.71 -14.82
N ARG A 121 6.95 3.24 -13.71
CA ARG A 121 6.12 3.84 -12.65
C ARG A 121 5.31 5.02 -13.14
N SER A 122 5.87 5.84 -14.04
CA SER A 122 5.15 6.96 -14.65
C SER A 122 4.03 6.47 -15.56
N ARG A 123 4.28 5.46 -16.39
CA ARG A 123 3.26 4.86 -17.27
C ARG A 123 2.13 4.22 -16.45
N LEU A 124 2.48 3.45 -15.41
CA LEU A 124 1.49 2.83 -14.52
C LEU A 124 0.69 3.89 -13.77
N GLY A 125 1.33 4.96 -13.27
CA GLY A 125 0.65 6.08 -12.61
C GLY A 125 -0.41 6.73 -13.50
N ALA A 126 -0.04 7.05 -14.74
CA ALA A 126 -0.98 7.61 -15.71
C ALA A 126 -2.18 6.69 -15.97
N LEU A 127 -2.00 5.38 -15.99
CA LEU A 127 -3.11 4.43 -16.07
C LEU A 127 -3.98 4.46 -14.81
N LEU A 128 -3.36 4.39 -13.62
CA LEU A 128 -4.09 4.33 -12.36
C LEU A 128 -4.97 5.57 -12.15
N ASP A 129 -4.53 6.75 -12.58
CA ASP A 129 -5.32 7.99 -12.58
C ASP A 129 -6.59 7.88 -13.44
N LEU A 130 -6.58 7.04 -14.48
CA LEU A 130 -7.73 6.83 -15.38
C LEU A 130 -8.68 5.72 -14.88
N ILE A 131 -8.15 4.66 -14.26
CA ILE A 131 -8.93 3.45 -13.95
C ILE A 131 -9.36 3.36 -12.49
N MET A 132 -8.65 3.99 -11.56
CA MET A 132 -8.99 3.90 -10.14
C MET A 132 -10.15 4.83 -9.80
N VAL A 133 -11.11 4.27 -9.06
CA VAL A 133 -12.32 4.96 -8.63
C VAL A 133 -12.21 5.24 -7.14
N PRO A 134 -12.09 6.50 -6.70
CA PRO A 134 -11.93 6.83 -5.28
C PRO A 134 -13.01 6.24 -4.37
N GLU A 135 -14.24 6.13 -4.85
CA GLU A 135 -15.36 5.52 -4.13
C GLU A 135 -15.09 4.03 -3.83
N LYS A 136 -14.53 3.29 -4.80
CA LYS A 136 -14.11 1.89 -4.60
C LYS A 136 -12.93 1.80 -3.64
N VAL A 137 -12.01 2.77 -3.68
CA VAL A 137 -10.87 2.86 -2.75
C VAL A 137 -11.34 3.12 -1.31
N ALA A 138 -12.31 4.01 -1.12
CA ALA A 138 -12.96 4.18 0.17
C ALA A 138 -13.60 2.86 0.64
N GLY A 139 -14.23 2.11 -0.27
CA GLY A 139 -14.75 0.76 -0.02
C GLY A 139 -13.69 -0.19 0.53
N HIS A 140 -12.49 -0.19 -0.08
CA HIS A 140 -11.36 -0.98 0.39
C HIS A 140 -10.91 -0.57 1.81
N TYR A 141 -10.78 0.72 2.10
CA TYR A 141 -10.40 1.19 3.44
C TYR A 141 -11.41 0.82 4.52
N VAL A 142 -12.72 0.91 4.24
CA VAL A 142 -13.76 0.42 5.16
C VAL A 142 -13.65 -1.09 5.37
N GLY A 143 -13.32 -1.85 4.32
CA GLY A 143 -13.05 -3.29 4.42
C GLY A 143 -11.90 -3.61 5.37
N LEU A 144 -10.79 -2.87 5.31
CA LEU A 144 -9.66 -3.00 6.24
C LEU A 144 -10.08 -2.69 7.69
N MET A 145 -10.86 -1.62 7.89
CA MET A 145 -11.40 -1.30 9.21
C MET A 145 -12.33 -2.39 9.73
N ARG A 146 -13.21 -2.94 8.90
CA ARG A 146 -14.10 -4.06 9.26
C ARG A 146 -13.33 -5.27 9.72
N GLN A 147 -12.30 -5.67 8.97
CA GLN A 147 -11.43 -6.79 9.33
C GLN A 147 -10.73 -6.53 10.67
N HIS A 148 -10.32 -5.30 10.96
CA HIS A 148 -9.81 -4.96 12.28
C HIS A 148 -10.88 -5.19 13.35
N PHE A 149 -12.06 -4.57 13.25
CA PHE A 149 -13.10 -4.69 14.28
C PHE A 149 -13.60 -6.13 14.50
N GLN A 150 -13.66 -6.97 13.46
CA GLN A 150 -14.04 -8.38 13.60
C GLN A 150 -13.00 -9.22 14.34
N ASN A 151 -11.73 -8.84 14.27
CA ASN A 151 -10.60 -9.57 14.86
C ASN A 151 -10.17 -9.02 16.22
N GLN A 152 -10.83 -7.96 16.73
CA GLN A 152 -10.55 -7.41 18.05
C GLN A 152 -11.53 -7.95 19.09
N GLY A 153 -11.00 -8.50 20.17
CA GLY A 153 -11.76 -8.71 21.42
C GLY A 153 -11.68 -7.49 22.33
N GLU A 154 -12.29 -7.56 23.51
CA GLU A 154 -12.23 -6.49 24.54
C GLU A 154 -10.86 -6.39 25.27
N GLY A 155 -9.91 -7.24 24.89
CA GLY A 155 -8.58 -7.33 25.50
C GLY A 155 -7.57 -6.29 25.01
N PRO A 156 -6.37 -6.26 25.61
CA PRO A 156 -5.29 -5.39 25.16
C PRO A 156 -4.89 -5.73 23.72
N ILE A 157 -4.55 -4.71 22.94
CA ILE A 157 -4.19 -4.87 21.53
C ILE A 157 -2.75 -4.47 21.31
N LYS A 158 -2.09 -5.12 20.34
CA LYS A 158 -0.77 -4.67 19.87
C LYS A 158 -0.92 -3.28 19.28
N LEU A 159 -0.28 -2.27 19.89
CA LEU A 159 -0.39 -0.88 19.45
C LEU A 159 0.10 -0.68 18.00
N LYS A 160 1.05 -1.51 17.52
CA LYS A 160 1.41 -1.58 16.08
C LYS A 160 0.17 -1.80 15.23
N LYS A 161 -0.69 -2.78 15.55
CA LYS A 161 -1.92 -3.08 14.79
C LYS A 161 -2.94 -1.92 14.83
N LEU A 162 -2.96 -1.12 15.89
CA LEU A 162 -3.85 0.05 15.98
C LEU A 162 -3.51 1.10 14.92
N LEU A 163 -2.23 1.39 14.69
CA LEU A 163 -1.79 2.36 13.69
C LEU A 163 -2.14 1.92 12.25
N TYR A 164 -2.15 0.62 11.96
CA TYR A 164 -2.61 0.09 10.67
C TYR A 164 -4.12 0.31 10.44
N THR A 165 -4.90 0.53 11.50
CA THR A 165 -6.34 0.86 11.41
C THR A 165 -6.61 2.35 11.47
N VAL A 166 -5.78 3.11 12.19
CA VAL A 166 -5.83 4.58 12.20
C VAL A 166 -5.57 5.14 10.80
N ARG A 167 -4.64 4.54 10.05
CA ARG A 167 -4.33 4.95 8.67
C ARG A 167 -5.56 4.97 7.74
N PRO A 168 -6.31 3.86 7.53
CA PRO A 168 -7.49 3.89 6.66
C PRO A 168 -8.57 4.86 7.17
N ALA A 169 -8.72 5.05 8.48
CA ALA A 169 -9.67 6.02 9.03
C ALA A 169 -9.29 7.48 8.69
N ILE A 170 -8.00 7.83 8.84
CA ILE A 170 -7.47 9.15 8.45
C ILE A 170 -7.60 9.34 6.92
N ALA A 171 -7.28 8.31 6.14
CA ALA A 171 -7.38 8.33 4.69
C ALA A 171 -8.83 8.59 4.23
N LEU A 172 -9.81 7.91 4.83
CA LEU A 172 -11.23 8.12 4.56
C LEU A 172 -11.68 9.55 4.90
N GLU A 173 -11.26 10.10 6.06
CA GLU A 173 -11.55 11.49 6.41
C GLU A 173 -10.93 12.47 5.42
N TRP A 174 -9.69 12.23 5.00
CA TRP A 174 -9.01 13.04 4.01
C TRP A 174 -9.73 13.04 2.66
N MET A 175 -10.20 11.87 2.21
CA MET A 175 -10.97 11.71 0.98
C MET A 175 -12.32 12.40 1.09
N ARG A 176 -13.01 12.27 2.23
CA ARG A 176 -14.31 12.90 2.48
C ARG A 176 -14.26 14.41 2.36
N GLN A 177 -13.22 15.05 2.91
CA GLN A 177 -13.00 16.50 2.81
C GLN A 177 -12.81 16.99 1.37
N ARG A 178 -12.51 16.07 0.44
CA ARG A 178 -12.34 16.32 -1.00
C ARG A 178 -13.44 15.69 -1.83
N SER A 179 -14.59 15.39 -1.20
CA SER A 179 -15.76 14.79 -1.84
C SER A 179 -15.43 13.51 -2.63
N PHE A 180 -14.46 12.72 -2.15
CA PHE A 180 -13.97 11.51 -2.82
C PHE A 180 -13.54 11.73 -4.27
N ARG A 181 -12.96 12.89 -4.61
CA ARG A 181 -12.48 13.15 -5.98
C ARG A 181 -11.03 12.74 -6.21
N VAL A 182 -10.26 12.58 -5.15
CA VAL A 182 -8.80 12.35 -5.20
C VAL A 182 -8.41 11.27 -4.21
N LEU A 183 -7.41 10.47 -4.58
CA LEU A 183 -6.84 9.43 -3.71
C LEU A 183 -5.87 10.04 -2.68
N PRO A 184 -5.85 9.52 -1.44
CA PRO A 184 -5.03 10.09 -0.38
C PRO A 184 -3.51 9.89 -0.63
N PRO A 185 -2.66 10.73 -0.04
CA PRO A 185 -1.22 10.47 0.08
C PRO A 185 -0.93 9.14 0.77
N MET A 186 0.22 8.53 0.48
CA MET A 186 0.65 7.31 1.17
C MET A 186 1.06 7.60 2.63
N ASN A 187 1.67 8.76 2.85
CA ASN A 187 2.11 9.24 4.16
C ASN A 187 0.91 9.59 5.04
N MET A 188 0.80 8.90 6.18
CA MET A 188 -0.33 9.08 7.09
C MET A 188 -0.30 10.45 7.78
N LEU A 189 0.91 10.97 8.08
CA LEU A 189 1.07 12.25 8.77
C LEU A 189 0.65 13.42 7.88
N GLU A 190 0.98 13.37 6.59
CA GLU A 190 0.49 14.35 5.61
C GLU A 190 -1.05 14.35 5.51
N CYS A 191 -1.66 13.16 5.55
CA CYS A 191 -3.12 13.07 5.57
C CYS A 191 -3.69 13.66 6.86
N LEU A 192 -3.08 13.34 8.02
CA LEU A 192 -3.50 13.80 9.33
C LEU A 192 -3.44 15.32 9.45
N GLU A 193 -2.36 15.95 8.98
CA GLU A 193 -2.19 17.41 8.95
C GLU A 193 -3.27 18.11 8.11
N ALA A 194 -3.67 17.48 7.01
CA ALA A 194 -4.62 18.04 6.06
C ALA A 194 -6.11 17.77 6.37
N ILE A 195 -6.44 17.22 7.56
CA ILE A 195 -7.83 16.99 8.01
C ILE A 195 -8.18 17.80 9.27
N PRO A 196 -9.41 18.35 9.38
CA PRO A 196 -9.88 19.01 10.58
C PRO A 196 -10.38 17.97 11.59
N ILE A 197 -9.55 17.68 12.59
CA ILE A 197 -9.89 16.84 13.74
C ILE A 197 -9.62 17.59 15.05
N ALA A 198 -10.26 17.16 16.14
CA ALA A 198 -10.06 17.76 17.46
C ALA A 198 -8.57 17.74 17.86
N PRO A 199 -8.03 18.84 18.44
CA PRO A 199 -6.62 18.91 18.85
C PRO A 199 -6.19 17.75 19.74
N ASP A 200 -7.02 17.36 20.71
CA ASP A 200 -6.71 16.26 21.63
C ASP A 200 -6.62 14.89 20.93
N LEU A 201 -7.48 14.66 19.93
CA LEU A 201 -7.42 13.45 19.11
C LEU A 201 -6.14 13.44 18.25
N ARG A 202 -5.78 14.58 17.67
CA ARG A 202 -4.53 14.72 16.90
C ARG A 202 -3.33 14.38 17.79
N THR A 203 -3.27 14.97 18.98
CA THR A 203 -2.21 14.69 19.97
C THR A 203 -2.18 13.21 20.32
N ALA A 204 -3.32 12.59 20.62
CA ALA A 204 -3.37 11.16 20.95
C ALA A 204 -2.84 10.26 19.81
N ILE A 205 -3.13 10.59 18.54
CA ILE A 205 -2.59 9.86 17.38
C ILE A 205 -1.08 10.09 17.24
N LEU A 206 -0.61 11.32 17.40
CA LEU A 206 0.82 11.66 17.34
C LEU A 206 1.61 11.01 18.48
N ASP A 207 1.03 10.91 19.67
CA ASP A 207 1.63 10.21 20.82
C ASP A 207 1.78 8.72 20.54
N LEU A 208 0.77 8.08 19.92
CA LEU A 208 0.91 6.70 19.46
C LEU A 208 2.05 6.57 18.44
N VAL A 209 2.15 7.49 17.48
CA VAL A 209 3.27 7.50 16.54
C VAL A 209 4.61 7.69 17.26
N HIS A 210 4.67 8.57 18.26
CA HIS A 210 5.88 8.86 19.03
C HIS A 210 6.32 7.67 19.89
N VAL A 211 5.40 7.06 20.62
CA VAL A 211 5.65 5.82 21.39
C VAL A 211 6.21 4.77 20.45
N LYS A 212 5.62 4.58 19.26
CA LYS A 212 6.15 3.63 18.26
C LYS A 212 7.59 3.95 17.87
N LYS A 213 7.93 5.23 17.70
CA LYS A 213 9.30 5.67 17.35
C LYS A 213 10.33 5.42 18.46
N GLN A 214 9.91 5.46 19.73
CA GLN A 214 10.81 5.35 20.88
C GLN A 214 10.91 3.94 21.46
N THR A 215 9.86 3.13 21.35
CA THR A 215 9.83 1.77 21.93
C THR A 215 10.19 0.72 20.88
N ARG A 216 11.15 -0.14 21.21
CA ARG A 216 11.54 -1.31 20.40
C ARG A 216 10.37 -2.25 20.12
N GLU A 217 9.58 -2.53 21.15
CA GLU A 217 8.31 -3.21 21.03
C GLU A 217 7.20 -2.29 21.52
N MET A 218 6.34 -1.86 20.60
CA MET A 218 5.07 -1.26 20.97
C MET A 218 4.22 -2.38 21.59
N GLY A 219 4.30 -2.50 22.91
CA GLY A 219 3.68 -3.58 23.67
C GLY A 219 2.16 -3.65 23.51
N GLU A 220 1.55 -4.59 24.22
CA GLU A 220 0.10 -4.66 24.30
C GLU A 220 -0.41 -3.60 25.27
N GLY A 221 -1.42 -2.85 24.85
CA GLY A 221 -1.99 -1.77 25.63
C GLY A 221 -3.46 -1.57 25.33
N GLN A 222 -4.13 -0.86 26.23
CA GLN A 222 -5.48 -0.40 25.97
C GLN A 222 -5.42 0.78 24.97
N PRO A 223 -6.18 0.74 23.87
CA PRO A 223 -6.26 1.87 22.94
C PRO A 223 -6.71 3.13 23.68
N PRO A 224 -6.09 4.30 23.44
CA PRO A 224 -6.60 5.56 23.95
C PRO A 224 -8.07 5.73 23.55
N LEU A 225 -8.94 6.07 24.52
CA LEU A 225 -10.39 6.15 24.29
C LEU A 225 -10.74 7.06 23.12
N LEU A 226 -10.07 8.21 22.99
CA LEU A 226 -10.27 9.14 21.86
C LEU A 226 -10.00 8.48 20.50
N VAL A 227 -8.95 7.67 20.40
CA VAL A 227 -8.58 6.97 19.15
C VAL A 227 -9.59 5.86 18.86
N ARG A 228 -10.00 5.10 19.89
CA ARG A 228 -11.03 4.07 19.74
C ARG A 228 -12.35 4.67 19.26
N SER A 229 -12.85 5.70 19.92
CA SER A 229 -14.11 6.38 19.55
C SER A 229 -14.03 6.99 18.15
N PHE A 230 -12.87 7.53 17.75
CA PHE A 230 -12.66 7.99 16.39
C PHE A 230 -12.78 6.87 15.36
N LEU A 231 -12.13 5.72 15.60
CA LEU A 231 -12.20 4.57 14.70
C LEU A 231 -13.62 4.01 14.56
N GLU A 232 -14.35 3.88 15.68
CA GLU A 232 -15.74 3.42 15.72
C GLU A 232 -16.64 4.40 14.93
N SER A 233 -16.53 5.70 15.22
CA SER A 233 -17.32 6.75 14.53
C SER A 233 -17.00 6.81 13.03
N ALA A 234 -15.73 6.67 12.65
CA ALA A 234 -15.31 6.63 11.26
C ALA A 234 -15.89 5.39 10.57
N PHE A 235 -15.80 4.21 11.19
CA PHE A 235 -16.31 2.97 10.62
C PHE A 235 -17.82 3.03 10.34
N GLU A 236 -18.61 3.51 11.31
CA GLU A 236 -20.06 3.67 11.17
C GLU A 236 -20.40 4.66 10.04
N ARG A 237 -19.79 5.85 10.07
CA ARG A 237 -20.00 6.90 9.07
C ARG A 237 -19.72 6.39 7.66
N TYR A 238 -18.54 5.82 7.44
CA TYR A 238 -18.11 5.42 6.11
C TYR A 238 -18.83 4.16 5.63
N SER A 239 -19.19 3.24 6.53
CA SER A 239 -20.08 2.11 6.16
C SER A 239 -21.44 2.57 5.65
N GLY A 240 -21.95 3.71 6.14
CA GLY A 240 -23.16 4.37 5.63
C GLY A 240 -22.95 4.97 4.25
N ILE A 241 -21.93 5.83 4.09
CA ILE A 241 -21.60 6.53 2.83
C ILE A 241 -21.41 5.56 1.66
N LEU A 242 -20.79 4.39 1.87
CA LEU A 242 -20.59 3.41 0.80
C LEU A 242 -21.89 2.91 0.17
N ARG A 243 -23.03 3.01 0.86
CA ARG A 243 -24.34 2.62 0.33
C ARG A 243 -24.90 3.62 -0.67
N GLU A 244 -24.40 4.85 -0.64
CA GLU A 244 -24.80 5.96 -1.50
C GLU A 244 -23.99 5.99 -2.81
N PHE A 245 -22.91 5.22 -2.89
CA PHE A 245 -22.09 5.15 -4.08
C PHE A 245 -22.75 4.32 -5.17
N ASP A 246 -23.16 4.99 -6.24
CA ASP A 246 -23.72 4.36 -7.41
C ASP A 246 -22.68 3.53 -8.17
N ARG A 247 -23.16 2.43 -8.74
CA ARG A 247 -22.37 1.64 -9.69
C ARG A 247 -22.50 2.27 -11.08
N ASP A 248 -21.37 2.42 -11.76
CA ASP A 248 -21.30 2.85 -13.14
C ASP A 248 -20.65 1.73 -13.99
N PRO A 249 -21.46 0.81 -14.56
CA PRO A 249 -20.96 -0.30 -15.36
C PRO A 249 -20.17 0.16 -16.59
N ASP A 250 -20.52 1.30 -17.18
CA ASP A 250 -19.86 1.82 -18.37
C ASP A 250 -18.47 2.34 -18.04
N ARG A 251 -18.31 3.03 -16.90
CA ARG A 251 -16.99 3.41 -16.36
C ARG A 251 -16.15 2.19 -16.07
N ASP A 252 -16.73 1.16 -15.48
CA ASP A 252 -16.03 -0.08 -15.15
C ASP A 252 -15.54 -0.81 -16.42
N GLN A 253 -16.38 -0.87 -17.45
CA GLN A 253 -16.00 -1.45 -18.74
C GLN A 253 -14.88 -0.65 -19.43
N ARG A 254 -14.96 0.69 -19.41
CA ARG A 254 -13.89 1.56 -19.94
C ARG A 254 -12.57 1.35 -19.18
N ALA A 255 -12.62 1.28 -17.85
CA ALA A 255 -11.47 1.05 -17.00
C ALA A 255 -10.82 -0.31 -17.29
N GLN A 256 -11.63 -1.37 -17.43
CA GLN A 256 -11.16 -2.70 -17.81
C GLN A 256 -10.43 -2.67 -19.16
N HIS A 257 -11.03 -2.04 -20.19
CA HIS A 257 -10.42 -1.94 -21.51
C HIS A 257 -9.07 -1.20 -21.51
N LEU A 258 -8.96 -0.12 -20.73
CA LEU A 258 -7.70 0.62 -20.57
C LEU A 258 -6.63 -0.24 -19.87
N ALA A 259 -7.02 -0.96 -18.82
CA ALA A 259 -6.13 -1.86 -18.11
C ALA A 259 -5.65 -3.02 -19.00
N ASP A 260 -6.54 -3.60 -19.81
CA ASP A 260 -6.20 -4.68 -20.75
C ASP A 260 -5.18 -4.21 -21.79
N LYS A 261 -5.40 -3.03 -22.38
CA LYS A 261 -4.45 -2.42 -23.33
C LYS A 261 -3.08 -2.20 -22.72
N PHE A 262 -3.03 -1.60 -21.54
CA PHE A 262 -1.78 -1.36 -20.83
C PHE A 262 -1.06 -2.68 -20.50
N TYR A 263 -1.81 -3.66 -19.99
CA TYR A 263 -1.27 -4.97 -19.65
C TYR A 263 -0.62 -5.65 -20.87
N VAL A 264 -1.31 -5.68 -22.01
CA VAL A 264 -0.77 -6.25 -23.26
C VAL A 264 0.47 -5.50 -23.72
N GLN A 265 0.46 -4.16 -23.67
CA GLN A 265 1.62 -3.36 -24.04
C GLN A 265 2.86 -3.70 -23.19
N GLU A 266 2.71 -3.75 -21.86
CA GLU A 266 3.82 -4.04 -20.95
C GLU A 266 4.32 -5.49 -21.10
N VAL A 267 3.42 -6.46 -21.31
CA VAL A 267 3.81 -7.87 -21.51
C VAL A 267 4.54 -8.09 -22.83
N LEU A 268 4.15 -7.39 -23.90
CA LEU A 268 4.77 -7.54 -25.22
C LEU A 268 6.02 -6.68 -25.41
N GLN A 269 6.28 -5.73 -24.49
CA GLN A 269 7.49 -4.93 -24.51
C GLN A 269 8.70 -5.85 -24.36
N ARG A 270 9.53 -5.91 -25.40
CA ARG A 270 10.81 -6.62 -25.39
C ARG A 270 11.87 -5.67 -24.84
N ASP A 271 12.72 -6.18 -23.95
CA ASP A 271 13.96 -5.52 -23.59
C ASP A 271 14.75 -5.31 -24.89
N SER A 272 15.01 -4.05 -25.23
CA SER A 272 15.71 -3.64 -26.46
C SER A 272 17.21 -3.81 -26.29
#